data_AF-A0A6C0K5M2-F1
#
_entry.id   AF-A0A6C0K5M2-F1
#
_cell.length_a   1.000
_cell.length_b   1.000
_cell.length_c   1.000
_cell.angle_alpha   90.00
_cell.angle_beta   90.00
_cell.angle_gamma   90.00
#
_symmetry.space_group_name_H-M   'P 1'
#
loop_
_entity.id
_entity.type
_entity.pdbx_description
1 polymer ?
#
loop_
_entity_poly.entity_id
_entity_poly.type
_entity_poly.pdbx_seq_one_letter_code
_entity_poly.pdbx_strand_id
1 'polypeptide(L)'
;MDSNVSDDPGLQLGDISDYTKIDDFGVISVAGTFMSFLVLLSARIANFGGVPLNTYFDMFGMEGILSMVLLILILFQITRYFYTVFYEKSGKSWSPFVFICFLLGVHLVHDLALYYAVISQIPKGKNDMIDIVRSLTASNQAYTLFTHSAFLIITALVAMIVEDMSDLAKIAVFGVVVYLMPVVLAIHQPKPAPPPQPPKKPEMQDMRGNYYS
;
A
#
# COMPACT_ATOMS: atom_id res chain seq x y z
N MET A 1 -31.19 -13.59 38.15
CA MET A 1 -30.87 -14.58 37.09
C MET A 1 -29.69 -13.98 36.35
N ASP A 2 -28.51 -14.29 36.85
CA ASP A 2 -27.25 -13.79 36.30
C ASP A 2 -26.97 -14.59 35.04
N SER A 3 -27.14 -13.94 33.89
CA SER A 3 -26.72 -14.52 32.62
C SER A 3 -25.20 -14.50 32.59
N ASN A 4 -24.61 -15.67 32.83
CA ASN A 4 -23.23 -16.00 32.47
C ASN A 4 -22.99 -15.57 31.01
N VAL A 5 -22.39 -14.40 30.82
CA VAL A 5 -21.67 -14.07 29.60
C VAL A 5 -20.40 -14.90 29.70
N SER A 6 -20.29 -15.91 28.85
CA SER A 6 -19.02 -16.62 28.67
C SER A 6 -18.01 -15.61 28.15
N ASP A 7 -17.12 -15.16 29.01
CA ASP A 7 -15.88 -14.47 28.63
C ASP A 7 -15.03 -15.47 27.85
N ASP A 8 -15.31 -15.61 26.56
CA ASP A 8 -14.42 -16.32 25.64
C ASP A 8 -13.15 -15.46 25.51
N PRO A 9 -11.97 -15.94 25.95
CA PRO A 9 -10.71 -15.18 25.92
C PRO A 9 -10.16 -14.97 24.49
N GLY A 10 -10.98 -15.20 23.47
CA GLY A 10 -10.66 -14.90 22.08
C GLY A 10 -10.36 -13.41 21.89
N LEU A 11 -9.43 -13.12 20.98
CA LEU A 11 -9.12 -11.76 20.55
C LEU A 11 -10.39 -11.09 20.00
N GLN A 12 -10.99 -10.18 20.77
CA GLN A 12 -12.07 -9.32 20.27
C GLN A 12 -11.44 -8.24 19.40
N LEU A 13 -11.88 -8.15 18.15
CA LEU A 13 -11.40 -7.16 17.19
C LEU A 13 -12.31 -5.94 17.23
N GLY A 14 -11.71 -4.76 17.48
CA GLY A 14 -12.41 -3.49 17.59
C GLY A 14 -13.25 -3.15 16.35
N ASP A 15 -14.36 -2.48 16.58
CA ASP A 15 -15.29 -2.06 15.54
C ASP A 15 -14.85 -0.72 14.93
N ILE A 16 -14.46 -0.77 13.65
CA ILE A 16 -13.96 0.37 12.87
C ILE A 16 -14.92 0.75 11.73
N SER A 17 -16.17 0.27 11.75
CA SER A 17 -17.12 0.38 10.64
C SER A 17 -17.78 1.75 10.51
N ASP A 18 -18.00 2.45 11.62
CA ASP A 18 -18.96 3.54 11.70
C ASP A 18 -18.40 4.82 11.08
N TYR A 19 -18.66 5.05 9.80
CA TYR A 19 -18.14 6.20 9.04
C TYR A 19 -18.43 7.59 9.66
N THR A 20 -19.32 7.69 10.64
CA THR A 20 -19.61 8.96 11.34
C THR A 20 -18.66 9.24 12.50
N LYS A 21 -18.00 8.21 13.04
CA LYS A 21 -16.97 8.36 14.07
C LYS A 21 -15.69 8.89 13.44
N ILE A 22 -15.32 10.09 13.86
CA ILE A 22 -14.06 10.71 13.41
C ILE A 22 -12.85 10.05 14.05
N ASP A 23 -13.00 9.44 15.23
CA ASP A 23 -11.88 8.85 15.97
C ASP A 23 -11.27 7.66 15.22
N ASP A 24 -12.08 6.83 14.54
CA ASP A 24 -11.58 5.73 13.73
C ASP A 24 -10.75 6.24 12.54
N PHE A 25 -10.93 7.49 12.08
CA PHE A 25 -10.04 8.09 11.08
C PHE A 25 -8.60 8.13 11.60
N GLY A 26 -8.43 8.49 12.87
CA GLY A 26 -7.13 8.48 13.55
C GLY A 26 -6.57 7.07 13.62
N VAL A 27 -7.38 6.09 14.05
CA VAL A 27 -6.97 4.69 14.17
C VAL A 27 -6.52 4.09 12.83
N ILE A 28 -7.30 4.31 11.77
CA ILE A 28 -6.95 3.86 10.42
C ILE A 28 -5.72 4.59 9.89
N SER A 29 -5.53 5.87 10.23
CA SER A 29 -4.31 6.62 9.88
C SER A 29 -3.07 6.03 10.52
N VAL A 30 -3.14 5.67 11.81
CA VAL A 30 -2.05 5.00 12.51
C VAL A 30 -1.76 3.65 11.88
N ALA A 31 -2.78 2.81 11.66
CA ALA A 31 -2.63 1.50 11.05
C ALA A 31 -2.06 1.58 9.62
N GLY A 32 -2.58 2.46 8.78
CA GLY A 32 -2.13 2.67 7.40
C GLY A 32 -0.69 3.19 7.32
N THR A 33 -0.31 4.09 8.24
CA THR A 33 1.06 4.60 8.34
C THR A 33 2.03 3.52 8.82
N PHE A 34 1.66 2.77 9.86
CA PHE A 34 2.44 1.63 10.34
C PHE A 34 2.65 0.59 9.25
N MET A 35 1.59 0.24 8.52
CA MET A 35 1.66 -0.71 7.42
C MET A 35 2.51 -0.21 6.25
N SER A 36 2.39 1.07 5.89
CA SER A 36 3.25 1.68 4.86
C SER A 36 4.72 1.65 5.27
N PHE A 37 5.02 1.85 6.55
CA PHE A 37 6.37 1.67 7.09
C PHE A 37 6.86 0.22 6.98
N LEU A 38 6.02 -0.78 7.27
CA LEU A 38 6.40 -2.18 7.10
C LEU A 38 6.67 -2.54 5.63
N VAL A 39 5.90 -1.99 4.69
CA VAL A 39 6.16 -2.17 3.25
C VAL A 39 7.47 -1.52 2.85
N LEU A 40 7.72 -0.28 3.29
CA LEU A 40 8.98 0.39 3.06
C LEU A 40 10.16 -0.42 3.62
N LEU A 41 10.06 -0.87 4.87
CA LEU A 41 11.08 -1.69 5.53
C LEU A 41 11.33 -3.00 4.76
N SER A 42 10.27 -3.67 4.32
CA SER A 42 10.36 -4.90 3.53
C SER A 42 10.99 -4.67 2.16
N ALA A 43 10.64 -3.56 1.49
CA ALA A 43 11.24 -3.18 0.23
C ALA A 43 12.74 -2.89 0.38
N ARG A 44 13.12 -2.16 1.44
CA ARG A 44 14.49 -1.72 1.69
C ARG A 44 15.41 -2.76 2.29
N ILE A 45 14.91 -3.72 3.08
CA ILE A 45 15.75 -4.73 3.74
C ILE A 45 15.63 -6.09 3.05
N ALA A 46 14.42 -6.50 2.70
CA ALA A 46 14.14 -7.81 2.13
C ALA A 46 14.01 -7.80 0.59
N ASN A 47 14.20 -6.64 -0.05
CA ASN A 47 13.98 -6.45 -1.49
C ASN A 47 12.58 -6.91 -1.95
N PHE A 48 11.58 -6.78 -1.07
CA PHE A 48 10.19 -7.09 -1.40
C PHE A 48 9.71 -6.16 -2.51
N GLY A 49 8.98 -6.70 -3.50
CA GLY A 49 8.55 -5.95 -4.70
C GLY A 49 9.69 -5.64 -5.71
N GLY A 50 10.92 -6.05 -5.41
CA GLY A 50 12.06 -5.98 -6.32
C GLY A 50 12.44 -4.55 -6.75
N VAL A 51 13.01 -4.46 -7.96
CA VAL A 51 13.47 -3.19 -8.54
C VAL A 51 12.35 -2.14 -8.65
N PRO A 52 11.15 -2.45 -9.16
CA PRO A 52 10.14 -1.41 -9.36
C PRO A 52 9.67 -0.73 -8.07
N LEU A 53 9.48 -1.49 -6.98
CA LEU A 53 9.06 -0.93 -5.69
C LEU A 53 10.18 -0.13 -5.01
N ASN A 54 11.43 -0.58 -5.13
CA ASN A 54 12.57 0.20 -4.66
C ASN A 54 12.75 1.50 -5.46
N THR A 55 12.62 1.44 -6.79
CA THR A 55 12.65 2.63 -7.65
C THR A 55 11.52 3.60 -7.30
N TYR A 56 10.33 3.10 -6.95
CA TYR A 56 9.23 3.94 -6.47
C TYR A 56 9.64 4.77 -5.23
N PHE A 57 10.23 4.12 -4.22
CA PHE A 57 10.69 4.82 -3.02
C PHE A 57 11.93 5.70 -3.26
N ASP A 58 12.81 5.34 -4.19
CA ASP A 58 13.95 6.17 -4.58
C ASP A 58 13.52 7.46 -5.29
N MET A 59 12.47 7.39 -6.11
CA MET A 59 11.99 8.54 -6.88
C MET A 59 11.04 9.44 -6.09
N PHE A 60 10.18 8.87 -5.25
CA PHE A 60 9.11 9.61 -4.58
C PHE A 60 9.24 9.71 -3.07
N GLY A 61 10.22 9.04 -2.44
CA GLY A 61 10.52 9.21 -1.02
C GLY A 61 9.29 9.27 -0.10
N MET A 62 9.16 10.40 0.60
CA MET A 62 8.04 10.63 1.54
C MET A 62 6.72 10.92 0.82
N GLU A 63 6.75 11.53 -0.36
CA GLU A 63 5.57 11.80 -1.18
C GLU A 63 4.89 10.50 -1.65
N GLY A 64 5.69 9.48 -2.00
CA GLY A 64 5.20 8.15 -2.33
C GLY A 64 4.52 7.47 -1.13
N ILE A 65 5.15 7.54 0.04
CA ILE A 65 4.58 7.01 1.30
C ILE A 65 3.27 7.73 1.63
N LEU A 66 3.24 9.06 1.54
CA LEU A 66 2.04 9.85 1.81
C LEU A 66 0.90 9.47 0.85
N SER A 67 1.20 9.30 -0.44
CA SER A 67 0.24 8.84 -1.43
C SER A 67 -0.36 7.47 -1.06
N MET A 68 0.47 6.52 -0.61
CA MET A 68 0.01 5.21 -0.13
C MET A 68 -0.91 5.32 1.10
N VAL A 69 -0.52 6.11 2.11
CA VAL A 69 -1.33 6.30 3.32
C VAL A 69 -2.68 6.94 2.99
N LEU A 70 -2.69 7.98 2.16
CA LEU A 70 -3.92 8.66 1.75
C LEU A 70 -4.83 7.73 0.94
N LEU A 71 -4.27 6.89 0.07
CA LEU A 71 -5.04 5.90 -0.68
C LEU A 71 -5.72 4.90 0.28
N ILE A 72 -4.99 4.36 1.26
CA ILE A 72 -5.56 3.47 2.29
C ILE A 72 -6.73 4.16 2.99
N LEU A 73 -6.55 5.41 3.41
CA LEU A 73 -7.61 6.17 4.08
C LEU A 73 -8.85 6.30 3.20
N ILE A 74 -8.70 6.67 1.92
CA ILE A 74 -9.83 6.77 0.98
C ILE A 74 -10.56 5.43 0.86
N LEU A 75 -9.83 4.32 0.68
CA LEU A 75 -10.43 3.00 0.55
C LEU A 75 -11.22 2.62 1.80
N PHE A 76 -10.65 2.81 2.98
CA PHE A 76 -11.32 2.51 4.25
C PHE A 76 -12.57 3.38 4.46
N GLN A 77 -12.53 4.68 4.13
CA GLN A 77 -13.72 5.52 4.30
C GLN A 77 -14.87 5.10 3.38
N ILE A 78 -14.54 4.75 2.14
CA ILE A 78 -15.53 4.21 1.20
C ILE A 78 -16.08 2.87 1.73
N THR A 79 -15.21 1.99 2.23
CA THR A 79 -15.61 0.71 2.84
C THR A 79 -16.53 0.90 4.05
N ARG A 80 -16.20 1.80 4.97
CA ARG A 80 -17.02 2.13 6.15
C ARG A 80 -18.41 2.57 5.73
N TYR A 81 -18.51 3.49 4.76
CA TYR A 81 -19.79 3.92 4.21
C TYR A 81 -20.60 2.75 3.63
N PHE A 82 -20.00 1.93 2.75
CA PHE A 82 -20.70 0.80 2.14
C PHE A 82 -21.11 -0.25 3.18
N TYR A 83 -20.23 -0.56 4.14
CA TYR A 83 -20.51 -1.52 5.19
C TYR A 83 -21.68 -1.07 6.05
N THR A 84 -21.67 0.17 6.56
CA THR A 84 -22.77 0.70 7.37
C THR A 84 -24.09 0.73 6.60
N VAL A 85 -24.06 1.15 5.33
CA VAL A 85 -25.29 1.26 4.52
C VAL A 85 -25.89 -0.09 4.17
N PHE A 86 -25.09 -1.08 3.78
CA PHE A 86 -25.59 -2.36 3.27
C PHE A 86 -25.68 -3.46 4.33
N TYR A 87 -24.85 -3.43 5.37
CA TYR A 87 -24.77 -4.49 6.38
C TYR A 87 -25.39 -4.07 7.71
N GLU A 88 -24.92 -2.99 8.33
CA GLU A 88 -25.37 -2.58 9.68
C GLU A 88 -26.81 -2.08 9.70
N LYS A 89 -27.20 -1.23 8.73
CA LYS A 89 -28.59 -0.77 8.61
C LYS A 89 -29.59 -1.89 8.35
N SER A 90 -29.12 -3.08 7.96
CA SER A 90 -29.95 -4.29 7.86
C SER A 90 -30.17 -4.99 9.21
N GLY A 91 -29.73 -4.39 10.32
CA GLY A 91 -29.87 -4.92 11.68
C GLY A 91 -28.85 -5.99 12.05
N LYS A 92 -27.75 -6.12 11.29
CA LYS A 92 -26.69 -7.09 11.56
C LYS A 92 -25.65 -6.49 12.49
N SER A 93 -25.14 -7.31 13.42
CA SER A 93 -24.05 -6.93 14.33
C SER A 93 -22.72 -6.86 13.62
N TRP A 94 -21.76 -6.09 14.16
CA TRP A 94 -20.38 -6.02 13.68
C TRP A 94 -19.79 -7.39 13.35
N SER A 95 -19.11 -7.45 12.20
CA SER A 95 -18.42 -8.64 11.71
C SER A 95 -17.14 -8.22 10.99
N PRO A 96 -15.96 -8.44 11.60
CA PRO A 96 -14.66 -8.13 11.00
C PRO A 96 -14.47 -8.80 9.64
N PHE A 97 -14.90 -10.05 9.52
CA PHE A 97 -14.80 -10.81 8.27
C PHE A 97 -15.60 -10.15 7.14
N VAL A 98 -16.85 -9.77 7.41
CA VAL A 98 -17.67 -9.09 6.39
C VAL A 98 -17.07 -7.73 6.04
N PHE A 99 -16.54 -6.99 7.02
CA PHE A 99 -15.89 -5.70 6.76
C PHE A 99 -14.71 -5.85 5.81
N ILE A 100 -13.86 -6.85 6.04
CA ILE A 100 -12.74 -7.18 5.14
C ILE A 100 -13.25 -7.55 3.74
N CYS A 101 -14.35 -8.30 3.60
CA CYS A 101 -14.94 -8.57 2.28
C CYS A 101 -15.39 -7.29 1.56
N PHE A 102 -16.01 -6.34 2.27
CA PHE A 102 -16.33 -5.02 1.70
C PHE A 102 -15.07 -4.24 1.32
N LEU A 103 -14.02 -4.28 2.14
CA LEU A 103 -12.73 -3.64 1.87
C LEU A 103 -12.11 -4.15 0.58
N LEU A 104 -12.05 -5.47 0.40
CA LEU A 104 -11.53 -6.11 -0.80
C LEU A 104 -12.39 -5.79 -2.03
N GLY A 105 -13.71 -5.73 -1.88
CA GLY A 105 -14.62 -5.31 -2.94
C GLY A 105 -14.37 -3.88 -3.40
N VAL A 106 -14.26 -2.94 -2.46
CA VAL A 106 -13.94 -1.53 -2.74
C VAL A 106 -12.56 -1.39 -3.39
N HIS A 107 -11.57 -2.10 -2.87
CA HIS A 107 -10.22 -2.15 -3.44
C HIS A 107 -10.22 -2.61 -4.89
N LEU A 108 -10.91 -3.71 -5.20
CA LEU A 108 -10.98 -4.22 -6.57
C LEU A 108 -11.61 -3.20 -7.53
N VAL A 109 -12.71 -2.56 -7.11
CA VAL A 109 -13.37 -1.51 -7.91
C VAL A 109 -12.43 -0.32 -8.12
N HIS A 110 -11.74 0.12 -7.06
CA HIS A 110 -10.76 1.20 -7.13
C HIS A 110 -9.62 0.87 -8.11
N ASP A 111 -9.01 -0.32 -8.01
CA ASP A 111 -7.86 -0.68 -8.84
C ASP A 111 -8.24 -0.77 -10.32
N LEU A 112 -9.43 -1.31 -10.63
CA LEU A 112 -9.98 -1.30 -11.98
C LEU A 112 -10.24 0.13 -12.47
N ALA A 113 -10.86 0.97 -11.63
CA ALA A 113 -11.13 2.36 -11.97
C ALA A 113 -9.82 3.14 -12.22
N LEU A 114 -8.81 2.98 -11.36
CA LEU A 114 -7.50 3.62 -11.50
C LEU A 114 -6.81 3.15 -12.79
N TYR A 115 -6.86 1.86 -13.09
CA TYR A 115 -6.26 1.31 -14.30
C TYR A 115 -6.90 1.88 -15.59
N TYR A 116 -8.23 1.80 -15.69
CA TYR A 116 -8.94 2.20 -16.90
C TYR A 116 -9.10 3.73 -17.04
N ALA A 117 -9.30 4.45 -15.94
CA ALA A 117 -9.52 5.90 -15.99
C ALA A 117 -8.21 6.71 -16.00
N VAL A 118 -7.13 6.20 -15.39
CA VAL A 118 -5.89 6.98 -15.20
C VAL A 118 -4.69 6.33 -15.88
N ILE A 119 -4.33 5.10 -15.49
CA ILE A 119 -3.07 4.47 -15.93
C ILE A 119 -3.04 4.23 -17.45
N SER A 120 -4.15 3.77 -18.03
CA SER A 120 -4.26 3.49 -19.46
C SER A 120 -4.39 4.75 -20.32
N GLN A 121 -4.85 5.86 -19.74
CA GLN A 121 -5.07 7.12 -20.46
C GLN A 121 -3.82 7.99 -20.53
N ILE A 122 -2.92 7.90 -19.54
CA ILE A 122 -1.70 8.71 -19.49
C ILE A 122 -0.60 8.04 -20.34
N PRO A 123 -0.10 8.68 -21.41
CA PRO A 123 0.98 8.13 -22.22
C PRO A 123 2.27 7.92 -21.40
N LYS A 124 3.07 6.92 -21.77
CA LYS A 124 4.39 6.68 -21.15
C LYS A 124 5.28 7.93 -21.27
N GLY A 125 6.04 8.23 -20.23
CA GLY A 125 6.96 9.36 -20.14
C GLY A 125 6.28 10.70 -19.82
N LYS A 126 4.99 10.69 -19.44
CA LYS A 126 4.25 11.91 -19.05
C LYS A 126 4.07 12.05 -17.55
N ASN A 127 4.16 10.95 -16.80
CA ASN A 127 4.05 10.95 -15.35
C ASN A 127 4.84 9.77 -14.80
N ASP A 128 5.94 10.07 -14.12
CA ASP A 128 6.87 9.05 -13.62
C ASP A 128 6.22 8.09 -12.63
N MET A 129 5.28 8.58 -11.80
CA MET A 129 4.61 7.74 -10.81
C MET A 129 3.71 6.71 -11.48
N ILE A 130 2.92 7.15 -12.46
CA ILE A 130 2.08 6.27 -13.26
C ILE A 130 2.92 5.30 -14.08
N ASP A 131 4.07 5.74 -14.60
CA ASP A 131 4.99 4.88 -15.34
C ASP A 131 5.56 3.76 -14.46
N ILE A 132 5.94 4.06 -13.22
CA ILE A 132 6.39 3.05 -12.24
C ILE A 132 5.25 2.12 -11.84
N VAL A 133 4.06 2.64 -11.51
CA VAL A 133 2.89 1.81 -11.17
C VAL A 133 2.52 0.88 -12.33
N ARG A 134 2.64 1.36 -13.58
CA ARG A 134 2.47 0.52 -14.77
C ARG A 134 3.54 -0.58 -14.86
N SER A 135 4.78 -0.29 -14.50
CA SER A 135 5.85 -1.29 -14.48
C SER A 135 5.65 -2.37 -13.41
N LEU A 136 5.15 -1.98 -12.24
CA LEU A 136 4.80 -2.89 -11.15
C LEU A 136 3.75 -3.91 -11.61
N THR A 137 2.66 -3.41 -12.20
CA THR A 137 1.55 -4.24 -12.68
C THR A 137 1.88 -5.10 -13.90
N ALA A 138 2.81 -4.69 -14.77
CA ALA A 138 3.18 -5.44 -15.97
C ALA A 138 3.97 -6.74 -15.69
N SER A 139 4.68 -6.82 -14.56
CA SER A 139 5.56 -7.95 -14.25
C SER A 139 4.80 -9.21 -13.81
N ASN A 140 3.71 -9.07 -13.06
CA ASN A 140 2.77 -10.13 -12.70
C ASN A 140 1.48 -9.52 -12.11
N GLN A 141 0.46 -9.35 -12.95
CA GLN A 141 -0.80 -8.69 -12.55
C GLN A 141 -1.50 -9.41 -11.39
N ALA A 142 -1.53 -10.75 -11.44
CA ALA A 142 -2.19 -11.56 -10.40
C ALA A 142 -1.46 -11.47 -9.06
N TYR A 143 -0.13 -11.54 -9.07
CA TYR A 143 0.68 -11.38 -7.86
C TYR A 143 0.51 -9.99 -7.25
N THR A 144 0.51 -8.95 -8.09
CA THR A 144 0.34 -7.56 -7.62
C THR A 144 -1.00 -7.38 -6.90
N LEU A 145 -2.11 -7.86 -7.51
CA LEU A 145 -3.43 -7.80 -6.91
C LEU A 145 -3.51 -8.55 -5.57
N PHE A 146 -2.92 -9.74 -5.50
CA PHE A 146 -2.85 -10.52 -4.26
C PHE A 146 -2.09 -9.76 -3.17
N THR A 147 -0.93 -9.18 -3.50
CA THR A 147 -0.12 -8.43 -2.51
C THR A 147 -0.83 -7.19 -1.99
N HIS A 148 -1.54 -6.43 -2.84
CA HIS A 148 -2.33 -5.29 -2.40
C HIS A 148 -3.48 -5.70 -1.48
N SER A 149 -4.18 -6.80 -1.85
CA SER A 149 -5.27 -7.35 -1.03
C SER A 149 -4.76 -7.80 0.35
N ALA A 150 -3.65 -8.55 0.38
CA ALA A 150 -3.03 -8.99 1.63
C ALA A 150 -2.63 -7.80 2.52
N PHE A 151 -2.06 -6.77 1.92
CA PHE A 151 -1.68 -5.55 2.63
C PHE A 151 -2.89 -4.83 3.26
N LEU A 152 -4.01 -4.70 2.52
CA LEU A 152 -5.23 -4.10 3.05
C LEU A 152 -5.88 -4.95 4.15
N ILE A 153 -5.88 -6.28 4.02
CA ILE A 153 -6.38 -7.18 5.08
C ILE A 153 -5.58 -6.98 6.36
N ILE A 154 -4.25 -7.00 6.27
CA ILE A 154 -3.39 -6.82 7.45
C ILE A 154 -3.60 -5.42 8.03
N THR A 155 -3.73 -4.39 7.19
CA THR A 155 -4.03 -3.03 7.66
C THR A 155 -5.35 -2.96 8.42
N ALA A 156 -6.39 -3.65 7.96
CA ALA A 156 -7.68 -3.69 8.64
C ALA A 156 -7.57 -4.38 10.00
N LEU A 157 -6.85 -5.51 10.07
CA LEU A 157 -6.62 -6.22 11.32
C LEU A 157 -5.81 -5.37 12.31
N VAL A 158 -4.77 -4.69 11.83
CA VAL A 158 -3.98 -3.75 12.66
C VAL A 158 -4.86 -2.62 13.15
N ALA A 159 -5.72 -2.03 12.31
CA ALA A 159 -6.66 -0.99 12.74
C ALA A 159 -7.59 -1.48 13.84
N MET A 160 -8.17 -2.68 13.69
CA MET A 160 -9.04 -3.29 14.71
C MET A 160 -8.32 -3.55 16.04
N ILE A 161 -7.02 -3.88 16.01
CA ILE A 161 -6.19 -4.05 17.22
C ILE A 161 -5.82 -2.68 17.84
N VAL A 162 -5.52 -1.70 16.99
CA VAL A 162 -5.14 -0.34 17.42
C VAL A 162 -6.33 0.40 18.01
N GLU A 163 -7.56 0.10 17.60
CA GLU A 163 -8.80 0.69 18.13
C GLU A 163 -8.84 0.65 19.66
N ASP A 164 -8.51 -0.49 20.26
CA ASP A 164 -8.54 -0.72 21.70
C ASP A 164 -7.36 -0.10 22.47
N MET A 165 -6.38 0.50 21.78
CA MET A 165 -5.24 1.15 22.42
C MET A 165 -5.60 2.52 22.99
N SER A 166 -4.91 2.95 24.05
CA SER A 166 -5.01 4.34 24.52
C SER A 166 -4.54 5.35 23.47
N ASP A 167 -5.11 6.55 23.46
CA ASP A 167 -4.73 7.62 22.51
C ASP A 167 -3.24 7.97 22.57
N LEU A 168 -2.67 7.98 23.79
CA LEU A 168 -1.24 8.21 23.97
C LEU A 168 -0.41 7.14 23.26
N ALA A 169 -0.82 5.88 23.32
CA ALA A 169 -0.12 4.79 22.64
C ALA A 169 -0.27 4.88 21.12
N LYS A 170 -1.46 5.24 20.61
CA LYS A 170 -1.70 5.51 19.18
C LYS A 170 -0.78 6.62 18.66
N ILE A 171 -0.72 7.74 19.37
CA ILE A 171 0.14 8.90 19.04
C ILE A 171 1.62 8.50 19.11
N ALA A 172 2.04 7.76 20.13
CA ALA A 172 3.43 7.31 20.27
C ALA A 172 3.86 6.39 19.12
N VAL A 173 3.04 5.40 18.76
CA VAL A 173 3.29 4.51 17.62
C VAL A 173 3.39 5.31 16.34
N PHE A 174 2.44 6.20 16.08
CA PHE A 174 2.45 7.06 14.90
C PHE A 174 3.72 7.93 14.83
N GLY A 175 4.07 8.62 15.92
CA GLY A 175 5.25 9.48 16.00
C GLY A 175 6.55 8.71 15.77
N VAL A 176 6.71 7.55 16.39
CA VAL A 176 7.90 6.70 16.21
C VAL A 176 8.00 6.21 14.77
N VAL A 177 6.90 5.74 14.18
CA VAL A 177 6.88 5.25 12.80
C VAL A 177 7.26 6.36 11.81
N VAL A 178 6.60 7.53 11.92
CA VAL A 178 6.88 8.67 11.03
C VAL A 178 8.32 9.15 11.18
N TYR A 179 8.87 9.15 12.41
CA TYR A 179 10.27 9.49 12.65
C TYR A 179 11.25 8.49 12.01
N LEU A 180 10.94 7.20 12.01
CA LEU A 180 11.80 6.16 11.45
C LEU A 180 11.71 6.03 9.92
N MET A 181 10.62 6.48 9.29
CA MET A 181 10.44 6.39 7.84
C MET A 181 11.59 7.02 7.03
N PRO A 182 12.04 8.27 7.30
CA PRO A 182 13.19 8.85 6.60
C PRO A 182 14.49 8.07 6.79
N VAL A 183 14.70 7.47 7.97
CA VAL A 183 15.89 6.66 8.26
C VAL A 183 15.91 5.41 7.39
N VAL A 184 14.77 4.73 7.24
CA VAL A 184 14.64 3.55 6.39
C VAL A 184 14.72 3.92 4.91
N LEU A 185 14.15 5.06 4.50
CA LEU A 185 14.26 5.57 3.13
C LEU A 185 15.71 5.81 2.70
N ALA A 186 16.58 6.23 3.63
CA ALA A 186 17.99 6.47 3.36
C ALA A 186 18.82 5.19 3.12
N ILE A 187 18.24 4.00 3.34
CA ILE A 187 18.89 2.72 3.03
C ILE A 187 18.91 2.54 1.51
N HIS A 188 20.07 2.75 0.89
CA HIS A 188 20.25 2.56 -0.54
C HIS A 188 20.46 1.09 -0.88
N GLN A 189 19.70 0.59 -1.84
CA GLN A 189 20.00 -0.69 -2.47
C GLN A 189 21.12 -0.52 -3.50
N PRO A 190 22.08 -1.45 -3.59
CA PRO A 190 23.09 -1.40 -4.65
C PRO A 190 22.39 -1.43 -6.00
N LYS A 191 22.72 -0.45 -6.88
CA LYS A 191 22.16 -0.41 -8.23
C LYS A 191 22.45 -1.74 -8.93
N PRO A 192 21.45 -2.34 -9.63
CA PRO A 192 21.72 -3.47 -10.50
C PRO A 192 22.88 -3.12 -11.44
N ALA A 193 23.77 -4.09 -11.70
CA ALA A 193 24.85 -3.87 -12.65
C ALA A 193 24.26 -3.36 -13.99
N PRO A 194 24.86 -2.34 -14.63
CA PRO A 194 24.37 -1.89 -15.92
C PRO A 194 24.30 -3.07 -16.89
N PRO A 195 23.31 -3.10 -17.79
CA PRO A 195 23.26 -4.13 -18.83
C PRO A 195 24.62 -4.23 -19.53
N PRO A 196 25.05 -5.43 -19.96
CA PRO A 196 26.24 -5.55 -20.79
C PRO A 196 26.13 -4.54 -21.93
N GLN A 197 27.15 -3.69 -22.09
CA GLN A 197 27.15 -2.75 -23.20
C GLN A 197 26.96 -3.57 -24.48
N PRO A 198 26.08 -3.14 -25.41
CA PRO A 198 25.99 -3.78 -26.71
C PRO A 198 27.41 -3.93 -27.26
N PRO A 199 27.77 -5.08 -27.85
CA PRO A 199 29.09 -5.24 -28.44
C PRO A 199 29.33 -4.03 -29.33
N LYS A 200 30.43 -3.29 -29.07
CA LYS A 200 30.81 -2.15 -29.90
C LYS A 200 30.76 -2.64 -31.34
N LYS A 201 29.97 -1.97 -32.18
CA LYS A 201 29.96 -2.27 -33.61
C LYS A 201 31.43 -2.28 -34.04
N PRO A 202 31.88 -3.29 -34.81
CA PRO A 202 33.21 -3.23 -35.40
C PRO A 202 33.33 -1.89 -36.10
N GLU A 203 34.34 -1.08 -35.73
CA GLU A 203 34.64 0.12 -36.49
C GLU A 203 34.93 -0.35 -37.91
N MET A 204 34.01 -0.05 -38.82
CA MET A 204 34.22 -0.36 -40.22
C MET A 204 35.22 0.67 -40.73
N GLN A 205 36.47 0.22 -40.85
CA GLN A 205 37.49 0.99 -41.53
C GLN A 205 37.13 1.03 -43.02
N ASP A 206 36.89 2.23 -43.56
CA ASP A 206 36.70 2.36 -45.00
C ASP A 206 38.02 2.04 -45.74
N MET A 207 37.93 1.82 -47.06
CA MET A 207 39.12 1.57 -47.89
C MET A 207 40.10 2.75 -47.95
N ARG A 208 39.78 3.90 -47.34
CA ARG A 208 40.60 5.11 -47.27
C ARG A 208 41.24 5.28 -45.89
N GLY A 209 41.03 4.33 -44.97
CA GLY A 209 41.57 4.36 -43.61
C GLY A 209 40.77 5.22 -42.62
N ASN A 210 39.59 5.69 -42.99
CA ASN A 210 38.72 6.45 -42.09
C ASN A 210 37.88 5.51 -41.23
N TYR A 211 37.71 5.89 -39.96
CA TYR A 211 36.87 5.18 -39.00
C TYR A 211 35.50 5.83 -38.93
N TYR A 212 34.44 5.03 -39.09
CA TYR A 212 33.07 5.45 -38.88
C TYR A 212 32.43 4.63 -37.77
N SER A 213 31.78 5.33 -36.84
CA SER A 213 31.02 4.78 -35.71
C SER A 213 29.57 4.45 -36.06
#